data_AF-A0A444ZET7-F1
#
_entry.id   AF-A0A444ZET7-F1
#
_cell.length_a   1.000
_cell.length_b   1.000
_cell.length_c   1.000
_cell.angle_alpha   90.00
_cell.angle_beta   90.00
_cell.angle_gamma   90.00
#
_symmetry.space_group_name_H-M   'P 1'
#
loop_
_entity.id
_entity.type
_entity.pdbx_description
1 polymer ?
#
loop_
_entity_poly.entity_id
_entity_poly.type
_entity_poly.pdbx_seq_one_letter_code
_entity_poly.pdbx_strand_id
1 'polypeptide(L)'
;MRKRRMKMDRTCFYGLKTVIKKSETLENPERLFYTCPRYRKGSHCNYFSWVDDNEYEAFEVVNGGAEAEFEVESDYEDWKVKLGWRMGSLEAEVRVVKMFFFSCLS
;
A
#
# COMPACT_ATOMS: atom_id res chain seq x y z
N MET A 1 24.81 3.08 6.90
CA MET A 1 23.56 3.14 7.70
C MET A 1 22.46 2.42 6.93
N ARG A 2 21.96 1.29 7.44
CA ARG A 2 20.87 0.55 6.79
C ARG A 2 19.59 1.35 6.96
N LYS A 3 19.10 2.00 5.90
CA LYS A 3 17.72 2.51 5.87
C LYS A 3 16.81 1.32 6.15
N ARG A 4 16.26 1.24 7.36
CA ARG A 4 15.22 0.26 7.69
C ARG A 4 14.07 0.56 6.74
N ARG A 5 13.84 -0.32 5.76
CA ARG A 5 12.62 -0.29 4.98
C ARG A 5 11.49 -0.33 6.00
N MET A 6 10.72 0.75 6.13
CA MET A 6 9.41 0.70 6.75
C MET A 6 8.56 -0.21 5.85
N LYS A 7 8.66 -1.51 6.14
CA LYS A 7 7.75 -2.53 5.63
C LYS A 7 6.41 -2.28 6.29
N MET A 8 5.25 -2.32 5.65
CA MET A 8 4.77 -2.41 4.27
C MET A 8 3.29 -2.04 4.41
N ASP A 9 2.60 -1.77 3.31
CA ASP A 9 1.13 -1.84 3.24
C ASP A 9 0.63 -3.17 3.85
N ARG A 10 0.31 -3.17 5.15
CA ARG A 10 -0.27 -4.33 5.83
C ARG A 10 -1.70 -4.43 5.30
N THR A 11 -2.00 -5.51 4.60
CA THR A 11 -3.33 -5.77 4.01
C THR A 11 -4.07 -6.81 4.83
N CYS A 12 -5.40 -6.69 4.89
CA CYS A 12 -6.25 -7.68 5.55
C CYS A 12 -6.44 -8.92 4.67
N PHE A 13 -7.20 -9.91 5.16
CA PHE A 13 -7.49 -11.14 4.39
C PHE A 13 -8.26 -10.91 3.08
N TYR A 14 -8.81 -9.73 2.86
CA TYR A 14 -9.43 -9.31 1.59
C TYR A 14 -8.51 -8.48 0.69
N GLY A 15 -7.22 -8.36 1.05
CA GLY A 15 -6.25 -7.56 0.30
C GLY A 15 -6.43 -6.04 0.46
N LEU A 16 -7.31 -5.59 1.36
CA LEU A 16 -7.52 -4.17 1.61
C LEU A 16 -6.46 -3.65 2.57
N LYS A 17 -5.99 -2.40 2.36
CA LYS A 17 -5.11 -1.72 3.30
C LYS A 17 -5.75 -1.65 4.69
N THR A 18 -4.99 -2.04 5.70
CA THR A 18 -5.44 -2.06 7.09
C THR A 18 -5.45 -0.65 7.68
N VAL A 19 -6.24 -0.46 8.72
CA VAL A 19 -6.29 0.79 9.50
C VAL A 19 -5.77 0.55 10.90
N ILE A 20 -5.11 1.55 11.48
CA ILE A 20 -4.65 1.51 12.87
C ILE A 20 -5.78 1.98 13.78
N LYS A 21 -5.98 1.29 14.89
CA LYS A 21 -6.91 1.67 15.96
C LYS A 21 -6.26 1.53 17.32
N LYS A 22 -6.80 2.27 18.27
CA LYS A 22 -6.42 2.22 19.67
C LYS A 22 -7.29 1.22 20.43
N SER A 23 -6.65 0.39 21.23
CA SER A 23 -7.32 -0.58 22.09
C SER A 23 -7.88 0.10 23.33
N GLU A 24 -9.16 -0.14 23.59
CA GLU A 24 -9.88 0.38 24.76
C GLU A 24 -10.08 -0.72 25.83
N THR A 25 -9.44 -1.88 25.64
CA THR A 25 -9.56 -2.99 26.60
C THR A 25 -8.74 -2.72 27.86
N LEU A 26 -9.23 -3.16 29.02
CA LEU A 26 -8.51 -3.03 30.29
C LEU A 26 -7.15 -3.76 30.29
N GLU A 27 -7.03 -4.86 29.55
CA GLU A 27 -5.80 -5.68 29.49
C GLU A 27 -4.72 -5.07 28.60
N ASN A 28 -5.13 -4.33 27.56
CA ASN A 28 -4.23 -3.69 26.60
C ASN A 28 -4.69 -2.24 26.40
N PRO A 29 -4.60 -1.39 27.44
CA PRO A 29 -5.09 -0.03 27.35
C PRO A 29 -4.21 0.77 26.39
N GLU A 30 -4.83 1.56 25.54
CA GLU A 30 -4.18 2.55 24.67
C GLU A 30 -3.23 1.95 23.60
N ARG A 31 -3.08 0.62 23.54
CA ARG A 31 -2.20 -0.05 22.59
C ARG A 31 -2.76 -0.03 21.17
N LEU A 32 -1.92 0.25 20.18
CA LEU A 32 -2.33 0.33 18.78
C LEU A 32 -2.34 -1.03 18.08
N PHE A 33 -3.33 -1.26 17.22
CA PHE A 33 -3.46 -2.47 16.40
C PHE A 33 -3.96 -2.17 14.98
N TYR A 34 -3.53 -2.99 14.03
CA TYR A 34 -4.05 -3.03 12.67
C TYR A 34 -5.33 -3.85 12.58
N THR A 35 -6.32 -3.34 11.85
CA THR A 35 -7.58 -4.05 11.60
C THR A 35 -8.12 -3.81 10.20
N CYS A 36 -9.05 -4.67 9.76
CA CYS A 36 -9.75 -4.48 8.50
C CYS A 36 -10.68 -3.25 8.56
N PRO A 37 -10.66 -2.36 7.56
CA PRO A 37 -11.55 -1.20 7.52
C PRO A 37 -13.05 -1.58 7.45
N ARG A 38 -13.37 -2.81 7.07
CA ARG A 38 -14.76 -3.32 6.98
C ARG A 38 -15.23 -4.08 8.21
N TYR A 39 -14.43 -4.19 9.26
CA TYR A 39 -14.78 -4.95 10.47
C TYR A 39 -16.17 -4.56 11.04
N ARG A 40 -16.45 -3.25 11.19
CA ARG A 40 -17.75 -2.77 11.70
C ARG A 40 -18.87 -2.73 10.66
N LYS A 41 -18.59 -3.02 9.38
CA LYS A 41 -19.57 -2.96 8.27
C LYS A 41 -20.21 -4.33 7.99
N GLY A 42 -20.29 -5.19 9.00
CA GLY A 42 -20.81 -6.56 8.85
C GLY A 42 -19.91 -7.49 8.03
N SER A 43 -18.64 -7.11 7.78
CA SER A 43 -17.72 -8.03 7.11
C SER A 43 -17.21 -9.09 8.07
N HIS A 44 -17.03 -10.32 7.59
CA HIS A 44 -16.42 -11.41 8.36
C HIS A 44 -14.88 -11.35 8.40
N CYS A 45 -14.27 -10.24 8.01
CA CYS A 45 -12.82 -10.06 8.07
C CYS A 45 -12.37 -9.76 9.50
N ASN A 46 -11.96 -10.79 10.22
CA ASN A 46 -11.42 -10.67 11.58
C ASN A 46 -9.90 -10.46 11.58
N TYR A 47 -9.37 -9.73 10.60
CA TYR A 47 -7.95 -9.42 10.57
C TYR A 47 -7.58 -8.51 11.76
N PHE A 48 -6.55 -8.93 12.50
CA PHE A 48 -6.03 -8.25 13.67
C PHE A 48 -4.51 -8.51 13.78
N SER A 49 -3.74 -7.46 14.06
CA SER A 49 -2.31 -7.56 14.39
C SER A 49 -1.93 -6.37 15.27
N TRP A 50 -1.14 -6.59 16.31
CA TRP A 50 -0.56 -5.47 17.07
C TRP A 50 0.40 -4.64 16.20
N VAL A 51 0.48 -3.34 16.50
CA VAL A 51 1.55 -2.46 16.01
C VAL A 51 2.80 -2.75 16.86
N ASP A 52 3.95 -2.87 16.21
CA ASP A 52 5.22 -3.07 16.91
C ASP A 52 5.73 -1.74 17.49
N ASP A 53 6.47 -1.76 18.60
CA ASP A 53 6.91 -0.55 19.30
C ASP A 53 7.76 0.39 18.42
N ASN A 54 8.46 -0.17 17.43
CA ASN A 54 9.25 0.60 16.46
C ASN A 54 8.38 1.31 15.39
N GLU A 55 7.15 0.86 15.17
CA GLU A 55 6.15 1.49 14.30
C GLU A 55 5.30 2.50 15.10
N TYR A 56 5.19 2.32 16.41
CA TYR A 56 4.51 3.25 17.33
C TYR A 56 5.18 4.63 17.34
N GLU A 57 6.51 4.67 17.48
CA GLU A 57 7.29 5.93 17.43
C GLU A 57 7.10 6.69 16.11
N ALA A 58 6.96 5.97 15.00
CA ALA A 58 6.69 6.57 13.70
C ALA A 58 5.25 7.11 13.60
N PHE A 59 4.29 6.47 14.27
CA PHE A 59 2.88 6.89 14.28
C PHE A 59 2.66 8.15 15.13
N GLU A 60 3.27 8.25 16.31
CA GLU A 60 3.16 9.42 17.20
C GLU A 60 3.79 10.67 16.55
N VAL A 61 4.92 10.52 15.86
CA VAL A 61 5.57 11.62 15.12
C VAL A 61 4.71 12.13 13.95
N VAL A 62 3.84 11.29 13.37
CA VAL A 62 2.98 11.66 12.23
C VAL A 62 1.66 12.30 12.66
N ASN A 63 1.10 11.95 13.82
CA ASN A 63 -0.25 12.39 14.25
C ASN A 63 -0.25 13.51 15.31
N GLY A 64 0.92 14.02 15.70
CA GLY A 64 1.11 15.03 16.76
C GLY A 64 0.71 16.47 16.43
N GLY A 65 -0.39 16.72 15.71
CA GLY A 65 -0.97 18.06 15.62
C GLY A 65 -1.82 18.34 14.38
N ALA A 66 -3.12 18.53 14.59
CA ALA A 66 -4.15 18.94 13.61
C ALA A 66 -4.41 17.95 12.46
N GLU A 67 -5.65 17.98 11.96
CA GLU A 67 -6.13 17.17 10.84
C GLU A 67 -5.17 17.29 9.65
N ALA A 68 -4.29 16.30 9.49
CA ALA A 68 -3.51 16.16 8.29
C ALA A 68 -4.41 15.55 7.23
N GLU A 69 -4.96 16.42 6.39
CA GLU A 69 -5.20 16.12 4.98
C GLU A 69 -3.85 15.62 4.43
N PHE A 70 -3.59 14.33 4.60
CA PHE A 70 -2.38 13.70 4.10
C PHE A 70 -2.57 13.60 2.60
N GLU A 71 -1.93 14.52 1.86
CA GLU A 71 -1.61 14.28 0.46
C GLU A 71 -0.85 12.95 0.41
N VAL A 72 -1.58 11.87 0.12
CA VAL A 72 -1.04 10.58 -0.25
C VAL A 72 -0.44 10.76 -1.64
N GLU A 73 0.68 11.47 -1.71
CA GLU A 73 1.48 11.51 -2.92
C GLU A 73 2.63 10.51 -2.73
N SER A 74 2.60 9.44 -3.53
CA SER A 74 3.75 9.02 -4.36
C SER A 74 3.74 7.51 -4.69
N ASP A 75 3.04 6.64 -3.95
CA ASP A 75 3.03 5.20 -4.31
C ASP A 75 2.01 4.86 -5.42
N TYR A 76 0.96 5.68 -5.59
CA TYR A 76 -0.01 5.51 -6.68
C TYR A 76 0.43 6.15 -8.01
N GLU A 77 1.37 7.10 -8.01
CA GLU A 77 1.89 7.64 -9.28
C GLU A 77 3.13 6.86 -9.78
N ASP A 78 3.92 6.26 -8.88
CA ASP A 78 5.08 5.43 -9.24
C ASP A 78 4.69 4.21 -10.09
N TRP A 79 3.63 3.47 -9.70
CA TRP A 79 3.20 2.29 -10.47
C TRP A 79 2.66 2.68 -11.86
N LYS A 80 2.03 3.85 -12.01
CA LYS A 80 1.56 4.34 -13.32
C LYS A 80 2.73 4.62 -14.24
N VAL A 81 3.76 5.31 -13.74
CA VAL A 81 4.99 5.56 -14.51
C VAL A 81 5.61 4.23 -14.93
N LYS A 82 5.76 3.29 -13.99
CA LYS A 82 6.31 1.95 -14.26
C LYS A 82 5.50 1.14 -15.26
N LEU A 83 4.17 1.21 -15.22
CA LEU A 83 3.30 0.57 -16.20
C LEU A 83 3.37 1.26 -17.57
N GLY A 84 3.44 2.59 -17.60
CA GLY A 84 3.61 3.37 -18.82
C GLY A 84 4.86 2.97 -19.58
N TRP A 85 6.00 2.87 -18.89
CA TRP A 85 7.26 2.38 -19.50
C TRP A 85 7.14 0.95 -20.03
N ARG A 86 6.50 0.05 -19.29
CA ARG A 86 6.30 -1.34 -19.72
C ARG A 86 5.40 -1.44 -20.95
N MET A 87 4.31 -0.68 -20.99
CA MET A 87 3.40 -0.64 -22.13
C MET A 87 4.09 -0.04 -23.36
N GLY A 88 4.82 1.06 -23.19
CA GLY A 88 5.58 1.68 -24.28
C GLY A 88 6.65 0.75 -24.86
N SER A 89 7.37 0.01 -24.02
CA SER A 89 8.33 -1.01 -24.47
C SER A 89 7.64 -2.12 -25.28
N LEU A 90 6.52 -2.64 -24.77
CA LEU A 90 5.76 -3.68 -25.44
C LEU A 90 5.20 -3.20 -26.79
N GLU A 91 4.69 -1.97 -26.85
CA GLU A 91 4.21 -1.38 -28.10
C GLU A 91 5.33 -1.22 -29.14
N ALA A 92 6.54 -0.85 -28.71
CA ALA A 92 7.69 -0.76 -29.61
C ALA A 92 8.08 -2.14 -30.17
N GLU A 93 8.12 -3.17 -29.31
CA GLU A 93 8.38 -4.55 -29.73
C GLU A 93 7.31 -5.05 -30.72
N VAL A 94 6.03 -4.79 -30.44
CA VAL A 94 4.92 -5.14 -31.34
C VAL A 94 5.05 -4.42 -32.68
N ARG A 95 5.43 -3.14 -32.70
CA ARG A 95 5.66 -2.38 -33.94
C ARG A 95 6.80 -2.98 -34.75
N VAL A 96 7.90 -3.36 -34.11
CA VAL A 96 9.05 -3.99 -34.75
C VAL A 96 8.65 -5.33 -35.37
N VAL A 97 7.98 -6.20 -34.60
CA VAL A 97 7.50 -7.51 -35.09
C VAL A 97 6.51 -7.34 -36.25
N LYS A 98 5.61 -6.35 -36.15
CA LYS A 98 4.65 -6.02 -37.19
C LYS A 98 5.34 -5.54 -38.48
N MET A 99 6.38 -4.71 -38.38
CA MET A 99 7.18 -4.29 -39.54
C MET A 99 7.91 -5.47 -40.18
N PHE A 100 8.52 -6.35 -39.38
CA PHE A 100 9.16 -7.57 -39.88
C PHE A 100 8.19 -8.48 -40.63
N PHE A 101 6.98 -8.66 -40.09
CA PHE A 101 5.95 -9.46 -40.73
C PHE A 101 5.53 -8.87 -42.08
N PHE A 102 5.36 -7.55 -42.18
CA PHE A 102 5.04 -6.89 -43.45
C PHE A 102 6.20 -6.90 -44.45
N SER A 103 7.46 -6.85 -44.00
CA SER A 103 8.62 -6.97 -44.89
C SER A 103 8.84 -8.38 -45.44
N CYS A 104 8.34 -9.43 -44.75
CA CYS A 104 8.39 -10.81 -45.23
C CYS A 104 7.21 -11.20 -46.14
N LEU A 105 6.21 -10.33 -46.29
CA LEU A 105 5.02 -10.56 -47.13
C LEU A 105 5.04 -9.79 -48.46
N SER A 106 6.10 -9.01 -48.72
CA SER A 106 6.37 -8.32 -49.99
C SER A 106 7.41 -9.06 -50.83
#